data_AF-A0A3A9S9C4-F1
#
_entry.id   AF-A0A3A9S9C4-F1
#
_cell.length_a   1.000
_cell.length_b   1.000
_cell.length_c   1.000
_cell.angle_alpha   90.00
_cell.angle_beta   90.00
_cell.angle_gamma   90.00
#
_symmetry.space_group_name_H-M   'P 1'
#
loop_
_entity.id
_entity.type
_entity.pdbx_description
1 polymer ?
#
loop_
_entity_poly.entity_id
_entity_poly.type
_entity_poly.pdbx_seq_one_letter_code
_entity_poly.pdbx_strand_id
1 'polypeptide(L)'
;MKNKKFWNWTSHKVTDQEGNESVERVLSLNGTIAEESWYDDDVTPALFRDELDSGEGDITVWINSPGGDCIAAAQIFNMLSEYKGKVTVKVDGIAASAASVIAMAGDKVYMSPVSMMMIHNPATIAFGDHAEMQKAIDMLEQVKESIINAYAQKTGQSRAKLSHLMDAETWMDANKAVELGFADEILTRNVSDEEHPSVSMMFSRKAVDNALMNKVSAKFEKEHKPVAQQAKIPVQETDTGRSVAEITERLSIIKNFI
;
A
#
# COMPACT_ATOMS: atom_id res chain seq x y z
N MET A 1 13.91 -22.01 -4.83
CA MET A 1 12.74 -22.14 -3.92
C MET A 1 11.56 -22.47 -4.81
N LYS A 2 10.58 -23.29 -4.38
CA LYS A 2 9.39 -23.53 -5.23
C LYS A 2 8.66 -22.19 -5.36
N ASN A 3 8.55 -21.68 -6.58
CA ASN A 3 7.78 -20.47 -6.92
C ASN A 3 6.37 -20.63 -6.36
N LYS A 4 6.03 -19.90 -5.29
CA LYS A 4 4.75 -20.03 -4.60
C LYS A 4 3.78 -19.04 -5.23
N LYS A 5 2.88 -19.54 -6.08
CA LYS A 5 1.69 -18.78 -6.49
C LYS A 5 1.02 -18.22 -5.23
N PHE A 6 0.73 -16.93 -5.24
CA PHE A 6 -0.05 -16.28 -4.17
C PHE A 6 -1.56 -16.49 -4.37
N TRP A 7 -1.95 -17.17 -5.45
CA TRP A 7 -3.32 -17.56 -5.72
C TRP A 7 -3.48 -19.07 -5.84
N ASN A 8 -4.70 -19.54 -5.58
CA ASN A 8 -5.08 -20.94 -5.75
C ASN A 8 -6.55 -21.06 -6.14
N TRP A 9 -6.86 -21.95 -7.07
CA TRP A 9 -8.22 -22.28 -7.48
C TRP A 9 -8.72 -23.55 -6.81
N THR A 10 -9.99 -23.53 -6.37
CA THR A 10 -10.73 -24.69 -5.88
C THR A 10 -12.14 -24.68 -6.44
N SER A 11 -12.82 -25.82 -6.39
CA SER A 11 -14.23 -25.92 -6.78
C SER A 11 -14.98 -26.77 -5.77
N HIS A 12 -16.14 -26.29 -5.36
CA HIS A 12 -16.97 -26.95 -4.36
C HIS A 12 -18.37 -27.15 -4.91
N LYS A 13 -18.98 -28.30 -4.62
CA LYS A 13 -20.42 -28.47 -4.84
C LYS A 13 -21.16 -27.68 -3.77
N VAL A 14 -22.05 -26.80 -4.20
CA VAL A 14 -22.93 -26.02 -3.33
C VAL A 14 -24.36 -26.43 -3.64
N THR A 15 -25.12 -26.74 -2.59
CA THR A 15 -26.55 -27.01 -2.69
C THR A 15 -27.29 -25.79 -2.13
N ASP A 16 -28.16 -25.20 -2.94
CA ASP A 16 -28.98 -24.07 -2.48
C ASP A 16 -30.09 -24.52 -1.50
N GLN A 17 -30.85 -23.55 -0.98
CA GLN A 17 -31.96 -23.82 -0.05
C GLN A 17 -33.11 -24.61 -0.69
N GLU A 18 -33.17 -24.65 -2.03
CA GLU A 18 -34.18 -25.36 -2.82
C GLU A 18 -33.71 -26.78 -3.21
N GLY A 19 -32.47 -27.14 -2.88
CA GLY A 19 -31.88 -28.45 -3.16
C GLY A 19 -31.17 -28.54 -4.52
N ASN A 20 -30.99 -27.45 -5.26
CA ASN A 20 -30.27 -27.46 -6.54
C ASN A 20 -28.76 -27.51 -6.30
N GLU A 21 -28.08 -28.45 -6.97
CA GLU A 21 -26.62 -28.50 -6.98
C GLU A 21 -26.04 -27.55 -8.02
N SER A 22 -25.09 -26.72 -7.60
CA SER A 22 -24.23 -25.92 -8.45
C SER A 22 -22.76 -26.13 -8.06
N VAL A 23 -21.84 -25.75 -8.93
CA VAL A 23 -20.40 -25.76 -8.63
C VAL A 23 -19.94 -24.33 -8.45
N GLU A 24 -19.49 -23.99 -7.24
CA GLU A 24 -18.86 -22.70 -6.96
C GLU A 24 -17.37 -22.81 -7.24
N ARG A 25 -16.87 -21.95 -8.15
CA ARG A 25 -15.43 -21.77 -8.39
C ARG A 25 -14.88 -20.73 -7.42
N VAL A 26 -13.83 -21.09 -6.71
CA VAL A 26 -13.24 -20.26 -5.67
C VAL A 26 -11.78 -19.94 -6.00
N LEU A 27 -11.47 -18.65 -6.08
CA LEU A 27 -10.13 -18.10 -6.16
C LEU A 27 -9.70 -17.62 -4.77
N SER A 28 -8.61 -18.14 -4.23
CA SER A 28 -8.05 -17.65 -2.97
C SER A 28 -6.76 -16.88 -3.21
N LEU A 29 -6.68 -15.63 -2.75
CA LEU A 29 -5.49 -14.78 -2.77
C LEU A 29 -4.91 -14.67 -1.36
N ASN A 30 -3.79 -15.35 -1.11
CA ASN A 30 -3.18 -15.47 0.22
C ASN A 30 -1.73 -14.99 0.20
N GLY A 31 -1.38 -14.17 1.19
CA GLY A 31 -0.01 -13.64 1.32
C GLY A 31 0.28 -12.49 0.35
N THR A 32 1.56 -12.17 0.18
CA THR A 32 2.01 -11.01 -0.59
C THR A 32 1.73 -11.19 -2.09
N ILE A 33 1.12 -10.18 -2.71
CA ILE A 33 0.87 -10.15 -4.15
C ILE A 33 2.19 -9.97 -4.89
N ALA A 34 2.55 -10.98 -5.70
CA ALA A 34 3.76 -11.01 -6.50
C ALA A 34 5.05 -10.68 -5.72
N GLU A 35 5.27 -11.37 -4.59
CA GLU A 35 6.46 -11.18 -3.74
C GLU A 35 7.78 -11.43 -4.47
N GLU A 36 7.85 -12.52 -5.23
CA GLU A 36 9.06 -12.92 -5.96
C GLU A 36 9.04 -12.39 -7.39
N SER A 37 7.95 -12.60 -8.13
CA SER A 37 7.81 -12.09 -9.48
C SER A 37 6.37 -12.09 -9.99
N TRP A 38 6.09 -11.18 -10.93
CA TRP A 38 4.87 -11.15 -11.75
C TRP A 38 5.17 -11.30 -13.25
N TYR A 39 6.44 -11.28 -13.65
CA TYR A 39 6.88 -11.27 -15.05
C TYR A 39 7.91 -12.37 -15.37
N ASP A 40 8.30 -13.19 -14.39
CA ASP A 40 9.17 -14.36 -14.61
C ASP A 40 8.37 -15.62 -14.98
N ASP A 41 9.10 -16.67 -15.39
CA ASP A 41 8.58 -17.81 -16.15
C ASP A 41 7.44 -18.61 -15.50
N ASP A 42 7.39 -18.78 -14.17
CA ASP A 42 6.43 -19.70 -13.53
C ASP A 42 5.15 -19.03 -12.99
N VAL A 43 5.17 -17.72 -12.77
CA VAL A 43 4.09 -16.96 -12.12
C VAL A 43 3.84 -15.70 -12.94
N THR A 44 3.02 -15.85 -14.00
CA THR A 44 2.79 -14.81 -15.00
C THR A 44 1.33 -14.33 -15.01
N PRO A 45 1.07 -13.15 -15.61
CA PRO A 45 -0.29 -12.66 -15.77
C PRO A 45 -1.07 -13.51 -16.77
N ALA A 46 -0.39 -14.12 -17.74
CA ALA A 46 -0.97 -15.05 -18.71
C ALA A 46 -1.47 -16.32 -18.01
N LEU A 47 -0.67 -16.90 -17.11
CA LEU A 47 -1.07 -18.06 -16.33
C LEU A 47 -2.28 -17.77 -15.45
N PHE A 48 -2.32 -16.61 -14.78
CA PHE A 48 -3.49 -16.20 -14.00
C PHE A 48 -4.74 -16.10 -14.88
N ARG A 49 -4.62 -15.47 -16.05
CA ARG A 49 -5.71 -15.32 -17.01
C ARG A 49 -6.20 -16.67 -17.53
N ASP A 50 -5.29 -17.55 -17.94
CA ASP A 50 -5.63 -18.89 -18.43
C ASP A 50 -6.39 -19.71 -17.37
N GLU A 51 -5.99 -19.62 -16.10
CA GLU A 51 -6.70 -20.29 -15.02
C GLU A 51 -8.07 -19.65 -14.72
N LEU A 52 -8.18 -18.32 -14.78
CA LEU A 52 -9.46 -17.60 -14.66
C LEU A 52 -10.44 -18.04 -15.76
N ASP A 53 -9.97 -18.03 -17.01
CA ASP A 53 -10.74 -18.33 -18.22
C ASP A 53 -10.98 -19.84 -18.42
N SER A 54 -10.29 -20.71 -17.68
CA SER A 54 -10.47 -22.18 -17.76
C SER A 54 -11.84 -22.68 -17.29
N GLY A 55 -12.68 -21.81 -16.73
CA GLY A 55 -14.04 -22.18 -16.33
C GLY A 55 -15.04 -21.05 -16.49
N GLU A 56 -16.31 -21.43 -16.39
CA GLU A 56 -17.46 -20.56 -16.62
C GLU A 56 -18.28 -20.37 -15.34
N GLY A 57 -19.25 -19.44 -15.38
CA GLY A 57 -20.14 -19.14 -14.27
C GLY A 57 -19.58 -18.11 -13.31
N ASP A 58 -20.28 -17.92 -12.19
CA ASP A 58 -19.89 -16.96 -11.16
C ASP A 58 -18.71 -17.50 -10.33
N ILE A 59 -17.88 -16.59 -9.81
CA ILE A 59 -16.72 -16.92 -8.98
C ILE A 59 -16.77 -16.20 -7.63
N THR A 60 -16.22 -16.86 -6.61
CA THR A 60 -15.94 -16.24 -5.32
C THR A 60 -14.45 -16.05 -5.14
N VAL A 61 -14.01 -14.83 -4.85
CA VAL A 61 -12.62 -14.46 -4.59
C VAL A 61 -12.43 -14.23 -3.09
N TRP A 62 -11.71 -15.12 -2.41
CA TRP A 62 -11.31 -14.94 -1.02
C TRP A 62 -9.98 -14.21 -0.93
N ILE A 63 -9.93 -13.13 -0.16
CA ILE A 63 -8.72 -12.32 0.03
C ILE A 63 -8.27 -12.37 1.49
N ASN A 64 -7.00 -12.75 1.68
CA ASN A 64 -6.25 -12.63 2.92
C ASN A 64 -4.81 -12.24 2.59
N SER A 65 -4.61 -10.96 2.29
CA SER A 65 -3.36 -10.45 1.73
C SER A 65 -2.99 -9.07 2.30
N PRO A 66 -1.71 -8.86 2.69
CA PRO A 66 -1.19 -7.56 3.09
C PRO A 66 -0.97 -6.61 1.90
N GLY A 67 -1.25 -7.05 0.67
CA GLY A 67 -0.93 -6.33 -0.57
C GLY A 67 0.38 -6.80 -1.18
N GLY A 68 1.03 -5.93 -1.95
CA GLY A 68 2.24 -6.24 -2.71
C GLY A 68 2.36 -5.34 -3.93
N ASP A 69 2.70 -5.92 -5.07
CA ASP A 69 2.91 -5.17 -6.31
C ASP A 69 1.63 -4.51 -6.84
N CYS A 70 1.69 -3.19 -7.07
CA CYS A 70 0.53 -2.40 -7.52
C CYS A 70 0.16 -2.66 -8.99
N ILE A 71 1.14 -3.02 -9.83
CA ILE A 71 0.91 -3.28 -11.25
C ILE A 71 0.24 -4.65 -11.43
N ALA A 72 0.69 -5.67 -10.69
CA ALA A 72 0.06 -6.97 -10.62
C ALA A 72 -1.39 -6.86 -10.14
N ALA A 73 -1.62 -6.11 -9.06
CA ALA A 73 -2.97 -5.86 -8.56
C ALA A 73 -3.86 -5.14 -9.59
N ALA A 74 -3.34 -4.14 -10.32
CA ALA A 74 -4.10 -3.46 -11.37
C ALA A 74 -4.46 -4.41 -12.53
N GLN A 75 -3.56 -5.32 -12.92
CA GLN A 75 -3.83 -6.31 -13.95
C GLN A 75 -4.89 -7.33 -13.50
N ILE A 76 -4.79 -7.84 -12.27
CA ILE A 76 -5.79 -8.74 -11.69
C ILE A 76 -7.15 -8.04 -11.58
N PHE A 77 -7.16 -6.79 -11.13
CA PHE A 77 -8.37 -5.97 -11.07
C PHE A 77 -9.06 -5.91 -12.45
N ASN A 78 -8.31 -5.64 -13.52
CA ASN A 78 -8.85 -5.59 -14.87
C ASN A 78 -9.38 -6.97 -15.33
N MET A 79 -8.61 -8.04 -15.10
CA MET A 79 -9.01 -9.40 -15.47
C MET A 79 -10.31 -9.83 -14.77
N LEU A 80 -10.45 -9.51 -13.48
CA LEU A 80 -11.67 -9.79 -12.72
C LEU A 80 -12.84 -8.90 -13.17
N SER A 81 -12.59 -7.61 -13.45
CA SER A 81 -13.64 -6.69 -13.89
C SER A 81 -14.16 -7.01 -15.30
N GLU A 82 -13.34 -7.62 -16.15
CA GLU A 82 -13.71 -8.09 -17.49
C GLU A 82 -14.31 -9.51 -17.50
N TYR A 83 -14.33 -10.19 -16.35
CA TYR A 83 -14.85 -11.55 -16.25
C TYR A 83 -16.35 -11.58 -16.57
N LYS A 84 -16.78 -12.58 -17.34
CA LYS A 84 -18.16 -12.65 -17.83
C LYS A 84 -19.18 -13.03 -16.75
N GLY A 85 -18.76 -13.84 -15.78
CA GLY A 85 -19.57 -14.21 -14.63
C GLY A 85 -19.48 -13.17 -13.52
N LYS A 86 -20.34 -13.29 -12.52
CA LYS A 86 -20.27 -12.40 -11.36
C LYS A 86 -19.07 -12.73 -10.48
N VAL A 87 -18.39 -11.69 -10.02
CA VAL A 87 -17.24 -11.78 -9.11
C VAL A 87 -17.69 -11.35 -7.71
N THR A 88 -17.79 -12.31 -6.81
CA THR A 88 -18.04 -12.06 -5.38
C THR A 88 -16.74 -12.08 -4.60
N VAL A 89 -16.29 -10.94 -4.10
CA VAL A 89 -15.11 -10.85 -3.23
C VAL A 89 -15.52 -11.04 -1.77
N LYS A 90 -14.73 -11.81 -1.02
CA LYS A 90 -14.88 -12.02 0.43
C LYS A 90 -13.54 -11.78 1.13
N VAL A 91 -13.49 -10.81 2.04
CA VAL A 91 -12.29 -10.53 2.86
C VAL A 91 -12.38 -11.30 4.18
N ASP A 92 -11.58 -12.35 4.32
CA ASP A 92 -11.60 -13.25 5.48
C ASP A 92 -10.81 -12.69 6.67
N GLY A 93 -9.59 -12.21 6.40
CA GLY A 93 -8.66 -11.69 7.41
C GLY A 93 -8.25 -10.26 7.12
N ILE A 94 -7.51 -10.05 6.02
CA ILE A 94 -7.05 -8.71 5.63
C ILE A 94 -7.08 -8.51 4.12
N ALA A 95 -7.50 -7.33 3.69
CA ALA A 95 -7.26 -6.80 2.35
C ALA A 95 -6.57 -5.44 2.48
N ALA A 96 -5.25 -5.43 2.42
CA ALA A 96 -4.46 -4.21 2.61
C ALA A 96 -3.72 -3.80 1.34
N SER A 97 -3.51 -2.49 1.15
CA SER A 97 -2.67 -1.96 0.08
C SER A 97 -3.13 -2.47 -1.30
N ALA A 98 -2.25 -3.05 -2.12
CA ALA A 98 -2.61 -3.57 -3.43
C ALA A 98 -3.76 -4.60 -3.41
N ALA A 99 -3.95 -5.34 -2.30
CA ALA A 99 -5.05 -6.30 -2.19
C ALA A 99 -6.43 -5.63 -2.03
N SER A 100 -6.50 -4.45 -1.40
CA SER A 100 -7.76 -3.69 -1.34
C SER A 100 -8.15 -3.16 -2.72
N VAL A 101 -7.19 -2.92 -3.62
CA VAL A 101 -7.47 -2.57 -5.01
C VAL A 101 -8.11 -3.74 -5.74
N ILE A 102 -7.54 -4.95 -5.63
CA ILE A 102 -8.13 -6.17 -6.22
C ILE A 102 -9.55 -6.39 -5.69
N ALA A 103 -9.78 -6.15 -4.40
CA ALA A 103 -11.11 -6.30 -3.81
C ALA A 103 -12.18 -5.43 -4.50
N MET A 104 -11.80 -4.25 -5.01
CA MET A 104 -12.74 -3.37 -5.71
C MET A 104 -13.22 -3.90 -7.07
N ALA A 105 -12.59 -4.94 -7.61
CA ALA A 105 -13.04 -5.59 -8.85
C ALA A 105 -14.31 -6.44 -8.67
N GLY A 106 -14.72 -6.70 -7.42
CA GLY A 106 -15.91 -7.49 -7.12
C GLY A 106 -17.20 -6.72 -7.40
N ASP A 107 -18.13 -7.36 -8.12
CA ASP A 107 -19.53 -6.91 -8.22
C ASP A 107 -20.12 -6.74 -6.81
N LYS A 108 -19.84 -7.71 -5.94
CA LYS A 108 -20.14 -7.69 -4.51
C LYS A 108 -18.89 -7.93 -3.70
N VAL A 109 -18.67 -7.14 -2.65
CA VAL A 109 -17.57 -7.22 -1.72
C VAL A 109 -18.12 -7.42 -0.33
N TYR A 110 -17.84 -8.57 0.27
CA TYR A 110 -18.21 -8.88 1.65
C TYR A 110 -16.97 -8.86 2.54
N MET A 111 -17.14 -8.40 3.78
CA MET A 111 -16.08 -8.45 4.79
C MET A 111 -16.51 -9.29 5.98
N SER A 112 -15.64 -10.20 6.43
CA SER A 112 -15.77 -10.86 7.72
C SER A 112 -15.90 -9.83 8.85
N PRO A 113 -16.74 -10.04 9.87
CA PRO A 113 -16.88 -9.11 10.99
C PRO A 113 -15.57 -8.92 11.78
N VAL A 114 -14.59 -9.80 11.59
CA VAL A 114 -13.27 -9.73 12.22
C VAL A 114 -12.15 -9.39 11.23
N SER A 115 -12.47 -9.02 9.98
CA SER A 115 -11.46 -8.62 9.00
C SER A 115 -11.19 -7.12 9.00
N MET A 116 -10.07 -6.75 8.39
CA MET A 116 -9.68 -5.36 8.18
C MET A 116 -9.37 -5.07 6.72
N MET A 117 -9.67 -3.84 6.31
CA MET A 117 -9.23 -3.28 5.04
C MET A 117 -8.32 -2.08 5.28
N MET A 118 -7.23 -1.98 4.53
CA MET A 118 -6.30 -0.85 4.63
C MET A 118 -6.02 -0.24 3.27
N ILE A 119 -6.10 1.09 3.19
CA ILE A 119 -5.70 1.87 2.02
C ILE A 119 -4.63 2.90 2.37
N HIS A 120 -3.64 3.06 1.50
CA HIS A 120 -2.53 4.00 1.66
C HIS A 120 -1.93 4.39 0.31
N ASN A 121 -1.04 5.37 0.30
CA ASN A 121 -0.34 5.79 -0.92
C ASN A 121 0.63 4.69 -1.42
N PRO A 122 0.86 4.61 -2.75
CA PRO A 122 1.89 3.72 -3.27
C PRO A 122 3.27 4.12 -2.73
N ALA A 123 4.12 3.12 -2.52
CA ALA A 123 5.47 3.31 -2.02
C ALA A 123 6.48 2.57 -2.91
N THR A 124 7.67 3.14 -3.04
CA THR A 124 8.79 2.53 -3.75
C THR A 124 10.11 2.94 -3.13
N ILE A 125 11.20 2.27 -3.51
CA ILE A 125 12.57 2.66 -3.19
C ILE A 125 13.23 3.10 -4.49
N ALA A 126 13.72 4.33 -4.54
CA ALA A 126 14.40 4.89 -5.70
C ALA A 126 15.77 5.46 -5.29
N PHE A 127 16.73 5.43 -6.22
CA PHE A 127 18.07 5.98 -6.05
C PHE A 127 18.52 6.60 -7.36
N GLY A 128 19.13 7.78 -7.30
CA GLY A 128 19.57 8.51 -8.47
C GLY A 128 19.84 9.98 -8.20
N ASP A 129 20.12 10.72 -9.25
CA ASP A 129 20.23 12.17 -9.20
C ASP A 129 18.86 12.86 -9.01
N HIS A 130 18.85 14.19 -8.94
CA HIS A 130 17.62 14.98 -8.75
C HIS A 130 16.54 14.66 -9.82
N ALA A 131 16.93 14.50 -11.08
CA ALA A 131 15.99 14.25 -12.17
C ALA A 131 15.42 12.83 -12.09
N GLU A 132 16.22 11.85 -11.69
CA GLU A 132 15.77 10.48 -11.45
C GLU A 132 14.79 10.40 -10.28
N MET A 133 15.07 11.11 -9.18
CA MET A 133 14.15 11.19 -8.04
C MET A 133 12.83 11.88 -8.39
N GLN A 134 12.85 12.94 -9.21
CA GLN A 134 11.62 13.59 -9.67
C GLN A 134 10.76 12.64 -10.52
N LYS A 135 11.37 11.86 -11.43
CA LYS A 135 10.64 10.84 -12.21
C LYS A 135 9.99 9.78 -11.32
N ALA A 136 10.67 9.36 -10.25
CA ALA A 136 10.10 8.41 -9.30
C ALA A 136 8.87 9.00 -8.55
N ILE A 137 8.93 10.28 -8.17
CA ILE A 137 7.79 10.99 -7.57
C ILE A 137 6.62 11.05 -8.56
N ASP A 138 6.89 11.47 -9.81
CA ASP A 138 5.86 11.58 -10.84
C ASP A 138 5.20 10.22 -11.12
N MET A 139 5.99 9.14 -11.14
CA MET A 139 5.48 7.77 -11.27
C MET A 139 4.56 7.38 -10.10
N LEU A 140 4.96 7.64 -8.86
CA LEU A 140 4.11 7.35 -7.69
C LEU A 140 2.78 8.10 -7.74
N GLU A 141 2.78 9.35 -8.22
CA GLU A 141 1.55 10.12 -8.40
C GLU A 141 0.64 9.46 -9.43
N GLN A 142 1.17 9.00 -10.57
CA GLN A 142 0.38 8.27 -11.58
C GLN A 142 -0.20 6.96 -11.03
N VAL A 143 0.59 6.21 -10.24
CA VAL A 143 0.10 4.98 -9.59
C VAL A 143 -1.00 5.31 -8.58
N LYS A 144 -0.85 6.39 -7.80
CA LYS A 144 -1.87 6.85 -6.85
C LYS A 144 -3.17 7.18 -7.57
N GLU A 145 -3.10 7.91 -8.68
CA GLU A 145 -4.28 8.27 -9.47
C GLU A 145 -4.99 7.03 -10.07
N SER A 146 -4.21 6.02 -10.48
CA SER A 146 -4.73 4.73 -10.94
C SER A 146 -5.48 3.99 -9.82
N ILE A 147 -4.89 3.92 -8.62
CA ILE A 147 -5.52 3.31 -7.45
C ILE A 147 -6.83 4.03 -7.08
N ILE A 148 -6.84 5.37 -7.11
CA ILE A 148 -8.05 6.16 -6.83
C ILE A 148 -9.16 5.85 -7.83
N ASN A 149 -8.85 5.51 -9.09
CA ASN A 149 -9.88 5.11 -10.06
C ASN A 149 -10.65 3.88 -9.61
N ALA A 150 -9.98 2.86 -9.09
CA ALA A 150 -10.63 1.65 -8.58
C ALA A 150 -11.52 1.96 -7.38
N TYR A 151 -11.01 2.74 -6.41
CA TYR A 151 -11.79 3.12 -5.23
C TYR A 151 -12.98 4.02 -5.57
N ALA A 152 -12.82 4.99 -6.46
CA ALA A 152 -13.90 5.89 -6.86
C ALA A 152 -15.01 5.13 -7.57
N GLN A 153 -14.67 4.16 -8.43
CA GLN A 153 -15.65 3.30 -9.09
C GLN A 153 -16.48 2.48 -8.11
N LYS A 154 -15.83 1.85 -7.11
CA LYS A 154 -16.54 1.02 -6.14
C LYS A 154 -17.33 1.82 -5.10
N THR A 155 -16.71 2.86 -4.54
CA THR A 155 -17.25 3.58 -3.38
C THR A 155 -18.19 4.74 -3.74
N GLY A 156 -18.09 5.26 -4.96
CA GLY A 156 -18.77 6.50 -5.37
C GLY A 156 -18.25 7.77 -4.68
N GLN A 157 -17.20 7.67 -3.86
CA GLN A 157 -16.65 8.82 -3.14
C GLN A 157 -15.83 9.74 -4.04
N SER A 158 -15.77 11.03 -3.67
CA SER A 158 -14.93 12.00 -4.39
C SER A 158 -13.45 11.61 -4.34
N ARG A 159 -12.72 11.84 -5.42
CA ARG A 159 -11.26 11.63 -5.50
C ARG A 159 -10.50 12.32 -4.37
N ALA A 160 -10.89 13.55 -4.01
CA ALA A 160 -10.25 14.31 -2.92
C ALA A 160 -10.38 13.59 -1.57
N LYS A 161 -11.56 13.07 -1.26
CA LYS A 161 -11.78 12.28 -0.03
C LYS A 161 -10.95 11.01 -0.03
N LEU A 162 -10.93 10.27 -1.15
CA LEU A 162 -10.13 9.05 -1.28
C LEU A 162 -8.63 9.32 -1.14
N SER A 163 -8.13 10.38 -1.78
CA SER A 163 -6.74 10.83 -1.65
C SER A 163 -6.38 11.13 -0.19
N HIS A 164 -7.25 11.85 0.54
CA HIS A 164 -7.04 12.13 1.97
C HIS A 164 -7.04 10.86 2.83
N LEU A 165 -7.89 9.87 2.53
CA LEU A 165 -7.88 8.58 3.23
C LEU A 165 -6.57 7.81 2.97
N MET A 166 -6.07 7.82 1.74
CA MET A 166 -4.79 7.20 1.40
C MET A 166 -3.60 7.91 2.07
N ASP A 167 -3.61 9.25 2.09
CA ASP A 167 -2.58 10.06 2.78
C ASP A 167 -2.51 9.81 4.29
N ALA A 168 -3.63 9.35 4.87
CA ALA A 168 -3.74 9.07 6.29
C ALA A 168 -3.27 7.66 6.67
N GLU A 169 -2.98 6.79 5.69
CA GLU A 169 -2.88 5.32 5.86
C GLU A 169 -4.04 4.82 6.72
N THR A 170 -5.17 4.62 6.05
CA THR A 170 -6.45 4.38 6.68
C THR A 170 -6.71 2.90 6.83
N TRP A 171 -6.98 2.48 8.05
CA TRP A 171 -7.45 1.14 8.38
C TRP A 171 -8.93 1.19 8.78
N MET A 172 -9.70 0.24 8.26
CA MET A 172 -11.15 0.14 8.41
C MET A 172 -11.50 -1.28 8.87
N ASP A 173 -12.38 -1.38 9.87
CA ASP A 173 -13.10 -2.63 10.11
C ASP A 173 -14.23 -2.82 9.08
N ALA A 174 -14.89 -3.98 9.12
CA ALA A 174 -15.96 -4.32 8.19
C ALA A 174 -17.10 -3.29 8.19
N ASN A 175 -17.53 -2.82 9.37
CA ASN A 175 -18.58 -1.80 9.50
C ASN A 175 -18.17 -0.49 8.80
N LYS A 176 -16.95 0.00 9.05
CA LYS A 176 -16.47 1.23 8.43
C LYS A 176 -16.27 1.08 6.92
N ALA A 177 -15.78 -0.07 6.47
CA ALA A 177 -15.62 -0.35 5.04
C ALA A 177 -16.97 -0.33 4.32
N VAL A 178 -18.03 -0.88 4.94
CA VAL A 178 -19.40 -0.77 4.41
C VAL A 178 -19.90 0.68 4.41
N GLU A 179 -19.74 1.40 5.53
CA GLU A 179 -20.14 2.81 5.64
C GLU A 179 -19.48 3.70 4.57
N LEU A 180 -18.22 3.42 4.22
CA LEU A 180 -17.46 4.15 3.22
C LEU A 180 -17.59 3.56 1.80
N GLY A 181 -18.37 2.49 1.60
CA GLY A 181 -18.62 1.88 0.29
C GLY A 181 -17.46 1.06 -0.27
N PHE A 182 -16.47 0.71 0.54
CA PHE A 182 -15.40 -0.23 0.16
C PHE A 182 -15.87 -1.69 0.24
N ALA A 183 -16.90 -1.96 1.04
CA ALA A 183 -17.61 -3.23 1.10
C ALA A 183 -19.10 -2.97 0.91
N ASP A 184 -19.81 -3.96 0.39
CA ASP A 184 -21.26 -3.91 0.25
C ASP A 184 -21.92 -4.34 1.56
N GLU A 185 -21.47 -5.46 2.15
CA GLU A 185 -22.12 -6.11 3.28
C GLU A 185 -21.10 -6.84 4.18
N ILE A 186 -21.51 -7.15 5.41
CA ILE A 186 -20.72 -7.96 6.34
C ILE A 186 -21.10 -9.42 6.17
N LEU A 187 -20.12 -10.33 6.18
CA LEU A 187 -20.38 -11.76 6.14
C LEU A 187 -21.14 -12.19 7.39
N THR A 188 -22.41 -12.58 7.20
CA THR A 188 -23.24 -13.18 8.23
C THR A 188 -23.12 -14.70 8.18
N ARG A 189 -22.96 -15.36 9.32
CA ARG A 189 -23.30 -16.78 9.44
C ARG A 189 -24.81 -16.90 9.62
N ASN A 190 -25.42 -17.95 9.08
CA ASN A 190 -26.83 -18.33 9.30
C ASN A 190 -27.10 -18.65 10.79
N VAL A 191 -27.01 -17.66 11.65
CA VAL A 191 -27.49 -17.69 13.02
C VAL A 191 -28.56 -16.61 13.04
N SER A 192 -29.80 -17.05 13.15
CA SER A 192 -31.02 -16.23 13.20
C SER A 192 -30.82 -14.96 14.03
N ASP A 193 -31.10 -13.81 13.42
CA ASP A 193 -31.52 -12.55 14.03
C ASP A 193 -30.81 -12.13 15.34
N GLU A 194 -29.48 -12.17 15.40
CA GLU A 194 -28.75 -11.44 16.44
C GLU A 194 -28.27 -10.08 15.92
N GLU A 195 -28.64 -9.02 16.64
CA GLU A 195 -28.18 -7.65 16.39
C GLU A 195 -26.65 -7.60 16.35
N HIS A 196 -26.08 -7.40 15.17
CA HIS A 196 -24.65 -7.16 15.04
C HIS A 196 -24.28 -5.86 15.78
N PRO A 197 -23.26 -5.86 16.65
CA PRO A 197 -22.84 -4.65 17.32
C PRO A 197 -22.47 -3.59 16.27
N SER A 198 -23.16 -2.45 16.30
CA SER A 198 -23.02 -1.34 15.34
C SER A 198 -21.73 -0.52 15.53
N VAL A 199 -20.69 -1.13 16.09
CA VAL A 199 -19.43 -0.45 16.40
C VAL A 199 -18.60 -0.38 15.13
N SER A 200 -18.41 0.83 14.60
CA SER A 200 -17.57 1.12 13.45
C SER A 200 -16.25 1.73 13.92
N MET A 201 -15.13 1.07 13.59
CA MET A 201 -13.78 1.47 13.94
C MET A 201 -12.97 1.84 12.69
N MET A 202 -12.27 2.96 12.81
CA MET A 202 -11.37 3.48 11.79
C MET A 202 -10.16 4.08 12.49
N PHE A 203 -8.96 3.81 12.00
CA PHE A 203 -7.77 4.48 12.50
C PHE A 203 -6.87 4.95 11.36
N SER A 204 -6.18 6.05 11.59
CA SER A 204 -5.15 6.60 10.70
C SER A 204 -3.80 6.43 11.37
N ARG A 205 -2.86 5.77 10.68
CA ARG A 205 -1.49 5.63 11.21
C ARG A 205 -0.82 7.00 11.37
N LYS A 206 -0.99 7.89 10.39
CA LYS A 206 -0.45 9.26 10.45
C LYS A 206 -0.95 10.04 11.66
N ALA A 207 -2.22 9.90 12.01
CA ALA A 207 -2.79 10.55 13.21
C ALA A 207 -2.16 9.99 14.50
N VAL A 208 -1.95 8.68 14.58
CA VAL A 208 -1.29 8.02 15.72
C VAL A 208 0.16 8.49 15.83
N ASP A 209 0.90 8.50 14.73
CA ASP A 209 2.30 8.93 14.69
C ASP A 209 2.44 10.40 15.11
N ASN A 210 1.60 11.28 14.59
CA ASN A 210 1.59 12.69 14.98
C ASN A 210 1.27 12.88 16.47
N ALA A 211 0.29 12.15 17.01
CA ALA A 211 -0.05 12.21 18.43
C ALA A 211 1.10 11.72 19.32
N LEU A 212 1.81 10.67 18.90
CA LEU A 212 2.99 10.16 19.59
C LEU A 212 4.13 11.18 19.55
N MET A 213 4.45 11.70 18.37
CA MET A 213 5.52 12.71 18.19
C MET A 213 5.23 13.98 18.98
N ASN A 214 3.99 14.46 19.01
CA ASN A 214 3.60 15.62 19.82
C ASN A 214 3.78 15.35 21.33
N LYS A 215 3.41 14.16 21.82
CA LYS A 215 3.63 13.77 23.22
C LYS A 215 5.12 13.63 23.57
N VAL A 216 5.92 13.13 22.63
CA VAL A 216 7.38 13.06 22.77
C VAL A 216 7.96 14.47 22.83
N SER A 217 7.67 15.33 21.85
CA SER A 217 8.13 16.72 21.83
C SER A 217 7.72 17.49 23.08
N ALA A 218 6.47 17.38 23.54
CA ALA A 218 6.01 18.02 24.78
C ALA A 218 6.73 17.51 26.05
N LYS A 219 7.21 16.26 26.06
CA LYS A 219 8.01 15.69 27.16
C LYS A 219 9.50 15.99 27.06
N PHE A 220 9.99 16.27 25.84
CA PHE A 220 11.41 16.47 25.54
C PHE A 220 11.70 17.88 25.02
N GLU A 221 10.91 18.89 25.40
CA GLU A 221 11.28 20.31 25.24
C GLU A 221 12.60 20.59 25.98
N LYS A 222 13.72 20.29 25.31
CA LYS A 222 15.00 20.93 25.56
C LYS A 222 14.93 22.28 24.88
N GLU A 223 15.30 23.32 25.63
CA GLU A 223 15.52 24.68 25.11
C GLU A 223 16.11 24.64 23.71
N HIS A 224 15.33 25.07 22.71
CA HIS A 224 15.84 25.28 21.37
C HIS A 224 16.85 26.42 21.43
N LYS A 225 18.14 26.09 21.54
CA LYS A 225 19.20 27.04 21.22
C LYS A 225 18.98 27.46 19.77
N PRO A 226 18.86 28.78 19.47
CA PRO A 226 18.53 29.25 18.13
C PRO A 226 19.53 28.72 17.11
N VAL A 227 19.07 28.46 15.88
CA VAL A 227 19.83 27.85 14.76
C VAL A 227 21.21 28.50 14.54
N ALA A 228 21.38 29.76 14.93
CA ALA A 228 22.67 30.47 14.96
C ALA A 228 23.76 29.80 15.82
N GLN A 229 23.42 28.98 16.81
CA GLN A 229 24.38 28.21 17.62
C GLN A 229 24.68 26.82 17.03
N GLN A 230 23.80 26.24 16.22
CA GLN A 230 24.00 24.94 15.58
C GLN A 230 24.75 25.04 14.23
N ALA A 231 24.72 26.21 13.59
CA ALA A 231 25.43 26.49 12.33
C ALA A 231 26.87 26.99 12.50
N LYS A 232 27.49 26.87 13.69
CA LYS A 232 28.95 27.03 13.80
C LYS A 232 29.61 25.75 13.30
N ILE A 233 29.74 25.63 11.97
CA ILE A 233 30.82 24.86 11.38
C ILE A 233 32.09 25.42 12.05
N PRO A 234 32.93 24.61 12.72
CA PRO A 234 34.24 25.08 13.13
C PRO A 234 34.90 25.53 11.84
N VAL A 235 35.16 26.84 11.70
CA VAL A 235 36.08 27.32 10.69
C VAL A 235 37.34 26.51 10.95
N GLN A 236 37.65 25.55 10.06
CA GLN A 236 39.01 25.07 9.97
C GLN A 236 39.82 26.34 9.87
N GLU A 237 40.74 26.57 10.82
CA GLU A 237 41.72 27.64 10.69
C GLU A 237 42.32 27.46 9.31
N THR A 238 41.84 28.26 8.36
CA THR A 238 42.51 28.42 7.08
C THR A 238 43.83 29.01 7.49
N ASP A 239 44.88 28.20 7.44
CA ASP A 239 46.27 28.61 7.59
C ASP A 239 46.40 29.95 6.87
N THR A 240 46.42 31.03 7.64
CA THR A 240 46.61 32.38 7.11
C THR A 240 48.05 32.36 6.69
N GLY A 241 48.29 31.93 5.44
CA GLY A 241 49.61 31.62 4.94
C GLY A 241 50.63 32.67 5.38
N ARG A 242 51.85 32.19 5.67
CA ARG A 242 52.93 32.96 6.29
C ARG A 242 53.02 34.40 5.79
N SER A 243 53.21 35.32 6.73
CA SER A 243 53.25 36.74 6.40
C SER A 243 54.38 37.05 5.40
N VAL A 244 54.18 38.07 4.56
CA VAL A 244 55.20 38.55 3.62
C VAL A 244 56.51 38.90 4.36
N ALA A 245 56.41 39.37 5.61
CA ALA A 245 57.57 39.63 6.46
C ALA A 245 58.38 38.35 6.77
N GLU A 246 57.72 37.26 7.17
CA GLU A 246 58.39 35.97 7.43
C GLU A 246 59.03 35.39 6.16
N ILE A 247 58.37 35.54 5.00
CA ILE A 247 58.93 35.09 3.72
C ILE A 247 60.18 35.91 3.38
N THR A 248 60.14 37.23 3.60
CA THR A 248 61.26 38.13 3.31
C THR A 248 62.45 37.86 4.24
N GLU A 249 62.19 37.58 5.52
CA GLU A 249 63.22 37.22 6.50
C GLU A 249 63.90 35.90 6.12
N ARG A 250 63.14 34.87 5.76
CA ARG A 250 63.70 33.60 5.27
C ARG A 250 64.52 33.76 4.00
N LEU A 251 64.08 34.62 3.07
CA LEU A 251 64.84 34.92 1.85
C LEU A 251 66.15 35.64 2.16
N SER A 252 66.18 36.51 3.17
CA SER A 252 67.39 37.19 3.63
C SER A 252 68.39 36.23 4.28
N ILE A 253 67.89 35.23 5.02
CA ILE A 253 68.73 34.18 5.62
C ILE A 253 69.37 33.33 4.52
N ILE A 254 68.60 32.92 3.50
CA ILE A 254 69.12 32.12 2.38
C ILE A 254 70.19 32.87 1.57
N LYS A 255 70.05 34.20 1.40
CA LYS A 255 71.07 35.04 0.76
C LYS A 255 72.41 35.11 1.51
N ASN A 256 72.45 34.73 2.78
CA ASN A 256 73.71 34.66 3.55
C ASN A 256 74.42 33.30 3.39
N PHE A 257 73.81 32.34 2.68
CA PHE A 257 74.35 31.00 2.42
C PHE A 257 74.55 30.72 0.91
N ILE A 258 74.41 31.73 0.05
CA ILE A 258 74.74 31.73 -1.38
C ILE A 258 75.76 32.85 -1.60
#